data_AF-I0ZAV2-F1
#
_entry.id   AF-I0ZAV2-F1
#
_cell.length_a   1.000
_cell.length_b   1.000
_cell.length_c   1.000
_cell.angle_alpha   90.00
_cell.angle_beta   90.00
_cell.angle_gamma   90.00
#
_symmetry.space_group_name_H-M   'P 1'
#
loop_
_entity.id
_entity.type
_entity.pdbx_description
1 polymer ?
#
loop_
_entity_poly.entity_id
_entity_poly.type
_entity_poly.pdbx_seq_one_letter_code
_entity_poly.pdbx_strand_id
1 'polypeptide(L)'
;MPAGHGTRARTRDSFSRPFRGHGYIPLSVYLRTYKIGDYVDIKVNSAVQKGMPHKVYHGRTGVVWNVTKRALGVEVNKLIGNRIIRKRIHVRIEHVAPSRCREEFLARTQKNDAVKHAAKERGEKPPKCKRAIVQPREGFTILNVVAQTVTPIPYDIVKE
;
A
#
# COMPACT_ATOMS: atom_id res chain seq x y z
N MET A 1 17.68 -25.63 21.03
CA MET A 1 18.65 -24.66 20.48
C MET A 1 17.95 -23.33 20.25
N PRO A 2 18.24 -22.26 21.01
CA PRO A 2 17.71 -20.94 20.66
C PRO A 2 18.31 -20.54 19.31
N ALA A 3 17.45 -20.32 18.31
CA ALA A 3 17.89 -19.89 16.99
C ALA A 3 18.65 -18.58 17.12
N GLY A 4 19.86 -18.51 16.56
CA GLY A 4 20.71 -17.31 16.64
C GLY A 4 19.91 -16.06 16.28
N HIS A 5 19.94 -15.06 17.16
CA HIS A 5 19.23 -13.78 17.01
C HIS A 5 19.91 -12.86 15.97
N GLY A 6 20.29 -13.42 14.83
CA GLY A 6 20.89 -12.70 13.73
C GLY A 6 19.93 -11.67 13.15
N THR A 7 20.45 -10.47 12.92
CA THR A 7 19.71 -9.33 12.35
C THR A 7 19.06 -9.66 11.01
N ARG A 8 19.65 -10.60 10.25
CA ARG A 8 19.18 -11.09 8.94
C ARG A 8 18.76 -12.57 8.94
N ALA A 9 18.51 -13.17 10.11
CA ALA A 9 17.98 -14.53 10.14
C ALA A 9 16.62 -14.61 9.41
N ARG A 10 16.40 -15.65 8.60
CA ARG A 10 15.14 -15.87 7.84
C ARG A 10 14.75 -14.73 6.89
N THR A 11 15.72 -14.05 6.27
CA THR A 11 15.45 -13.00 5.26
C THR A 11 15.75 -13.43 3.82
N ARG A 12 15.82 -14.74 3.55
CA ARG A 12 16.19 -15.28 2.23
C ARG A 12 15.32 -14.68 1.12
N ASP A 13 14.00 -14.75 1.29
CA ASP A 13 13.06 -14.26 0.28
C ASP A 13 12.69 -12.79 0.48
N SER A 14 12.61 -12.32 1.73
CA SER A 14 12.21 -10.93 2.00
C SER A 14 13.23 -9.91 1.47
N PHE A 15 14.52 -10.28 1.44
CA PHE A 15 15.59 -9.43 0.91
C PHE A 15 16.07 -9.91 -0.46
N SER A 16 15.58 -11.02 -1.01
CA SER A 16 15.89 -11.33 -2.40
C SER A 16 15.22 -10.32 -3.32
N ARG A 17 15.84 -10.07 -4.47
CA ARG A 17 15.25 -9.22 -5.51
C ARG A 17 14.48 -10.12 -6.47
N PRO A 18 13.32 -9.67 -6.98
CA PRO A 18 12.52 -10.46 -7.89
C PRO A 18 13.25 -10.66 -9.22
N PHE A 19 12.80 -11.66 -9.98
CA PHE A 19 13.28 -11.91 -11.33
C PHE A 19 13.19 -10.64 -12.19
N ARG A 20 14.21 -10.39 -13.02
CA ARG A 20 14.40 -9.15 -13.82
C ARG A 20 14.48 -7.86 -13.00
N GLY A 21 14.60 -7.98 -11.68
CA GLY A 21 14.76 -6.86 -10.76
C GLY A 21 16.18 -6.69 -10.25
N HIS A 22 17.19 -7.38 -10.81
CA HIS A 22 18.61 -7.29 -10.41
C HIS A 22 19.32 -6.07 -11.04
N GLY A 23 20.56 -5.79 -10.61
CA GLY A 23 21.36 -4.66 -11.15
C GLY A 23 21.24 -3.36 -10.35
N TYR A 24 21.69 -2.24 -10.93
CA TYR A 24 21.70 -0.96 -10.22
C TYR A 24 20.28 -0.41 -9.98
N ILE A 25 20.09 0.36 -8.91
CA ILE A 25 18.79 0.99 -8.59
C ILE A 25 18.58 2.19 -9.54
N PRO A 26 17.39 2.38 -10.13
CA PRO A 26 17.13 3.54 -10.98
C PRO A 26 17.32 4.87 -10.23
N LEU A 27 17.85 5.86 -10.94
CA LEU A 27 18.16 7.19 -10.37
C LEU A 27 16.92 7.93 -9.83
N SER A 28 15.73 7.59 -10.34
CA SER A 28 14.45 8.14 -9.88
C SER A 28 14.22 7.96 -8.37
N VAL A 29 14.76 6.89 -7.77
CA VAL A 29 14.66 6.65 -6.33
C VAL A 29 15.46 7.70 -5.55
N TYR A 30 16.66 8.05 -6.02
CA TYR A 30 17.52 9.01 -5.35
C TYR A 30 17.05 10.47 -5.52
N LEU A 31 16.48 10.79 -6.68
CA LEU A 31 15.99 12.13 -7.00
C LEU A 31 14.64 12.44 -6.37
N ARG A 32 13.95 11.43 -5.81
CA ARG A 32 12.65 11.61 -5.16
C ARG A 32 12.81 12.42 -3.87
N THR A 33 12.20 13.60 -3.83
CA THR A 33 12.15 14.44 -2.64
C THR A 33 11.02 14.00 -1.71
N TYR A 34 11.29 13.98 -0.41
CA TYR A 34 10.32 13.69 0.64
C TYR A 34 10.22 14.87 1.61
N LYS A 35 9.03 15.05 2.18
CA LYS A 35 8.74 16.08 3.18
C LYS A 35 8.34 15.44 4.51
N ILE A 36 8.47 16.21 5.58
CA ILE A 36 7.98 15.80 6.90
C ILE A 36 6.46 15.63 6.82
N GLY A 37 5.94 14.52 7.36
CA GLY A 37 4.52 14.18 7.31
C GLY A 37 4.10 13.34 6.10
N ASP A 38 5.00 13.08 5.15
CA ASP A 38 4.72 12.17 4.03
C ASP A 38 4.58 10.73 4.52
N TYR A 39 3.66 9.98 3.91
CA TYR A 39 3.51 8.54 4.13
C TYR A 39 4.44 7.78 3.21
N VAL A 40 5.24 6.89 3.79
CA VAL A 40 6.26 6.14 3.07
C VAL A 40 6.25 4.67 3.46
N ASP A 41 6.51 3.81 2.49
CA ASP A 41 6.65 2.38 2.69
C ASP A 41 8.12 2.00 2.78
N ILE A 42 8.46 1.24 3.81
CA ILE A 42 9.81 0.73 4.00
C ILE A 42 9.97 -0.56 3.22
N LYS A 43 10.59 -0.47 2.05
CA LYS A 43 10.84 -1.60 1.16
C LYS A 43 12.33 -1.69 0.87
N VAL A 44 12.97 -2.64 1.55
CA VAL A 44 14.41 -2.89 1.43
C VAL A 44 14.78 -3.27 0.00
N ASN A 45 15.86 -2.67 -0.50
CA ASN A 45 16.46 -3.01 -1.78
C ASN A 45 17.90 -3.51 -1.56
N SER A 46 18.11 -4.80 -1.76
CA SER A 46 19.40 -5.45 -1.46
C SER A 46 20.54 -5.10 -2.41
N ALA A 47 20.30 -4.27 -3.45
CA ALA A 47 21.40 -3.68 -4.22
C ALA A 47 22.29 -2.78 -3.34
N VAL A 48 21.69 -2.16 -2.32
CA VAL A 48 22.39 -1.30 -1.37
C VAL A 48 22.32 -1.94 0.01
N GLN A 49 23.50 -2.21 0.59
CA GLN A 49 23.59 -2.89 1.88
C GLN A 49 23.56 -1.91 3.07
N LYS A 50 23.95 -0.66 2.84
CA LYS A 50 24.09 0.37 3.89
C LYS A 50 22.75 1.01 4.19
N GLY A 51 22.46 1.20 5.48
CA GLY A 51 21.24 1.88 5.91
C GLY A 51 19.96 1.06 5.78
N MET A 52 20.10 -0.26 5.60
CA MET A 52 18.98 -1.21 5.63
C MET A 52 18.35 -1.23 7.02
N PRO A 53 17.02 -1.17 7.11
CA PRO A 53 16.32 -1.36 8.37
C PRO A 53 16.35 -2.84 8.81
N HIS A 54 16.09 -3.09 10.08
CA HIS A 54 15.84 -4.44 10.55
C HIS A 54 14.60 -5.05 9.86
N LYS A 55 14.65 -6.34 9.56
CA LYS A 55 13.62 -7.09 8.80
C LYS A 55 12.17 -6.89 9.28
N VAL A 56 11.99 -6.65 10.58
CA VAL A 56 10.68 -6.41 11.20
C VAL A 56 9.95 -5.19 10.63
N TYR A 57 10.70 -4.21 10.12
CA TYR A 57 10.14 -2.99 9.54
C TYR A 57 9.94 -3.08 8.02
N HIS A 58 10.40 -4.16 7.38
CA HIS A 58 10.17 -4.37 5.96
C HIS A 58 8.66 -4.51 5.69
N GLY A 59 8.15 -3.82 4.67
CA GLY A 59 6.74 -3.80 4.29
C GLY A 59 5.85 -2.96 5.22
N ARG A 60 6.43 -2.20 6.17
CA ARG A 60 5.66 -1.29 7.02
C ARG A 60 5.56 0.09 6.39
N THR A 61 4.36 0.65 6.42
CA THR A 61 4.14 2.08 6.16
C THR A 61 4.44 2.88 7.43
N GLY A 62 5.11 4.00 7.27
CA GLY A 62 5.37 4.95 8.33
C GLY A 62 5.24 6.39 7.87
N VAL A 63 5.41 7.30 8.81
CA VAL A 63 5.36 8.75 8.55
C VAL A 63 6.76 9.32 8.68
N VAL A 64 7.16 10.16 7.73
CA VAL A 64 8.45 10.86 7.80
C VAL A 64 8.43 11.87 8.93
N TRP A 65 9.31 11.71 9.93
CA TRP A 65 9.45 12.63 11.05
C TRP A 65 10.67 13.55 10.91
N ASN A 66 11.69 13.13 10.15
CA ASN A 66 12.89 13.91 9.90
C ASN A 66 13.49 13.57 8.53
N VAL A 67 14.16 14.54 7.90
CA VAL A 67 14.86 14.39 6.63
C VAL A 67 16.32 14.74 6.84
N THR A 68 17.22 13.81 6.51
CA THR A 68 18.68 14.01 6.63
C THR A 68 19.33 13.92 5.24
N LYS A 69 20.62 14.25 5.15
CA LYS A 69 21.36 14.32 3.87
C LYS A 69 21.21 13.10 2.95
N ARG A 70 21.13 11.89 3.51
CA ARG A 70 21.09 10.62 2.74
C ARG A 70 20.01 9.64 3.20
N ALA A 71 19.23 10.02 4.22
CA ALA A 71 18.28 9.12 4.87
C ALA A 71 17.06 9.87 5.39
N LEU A 72 15.98 9.12 5.56
CA LEU A 72 14.74 9.58 6.15
C LEU A 72 14.59 8.98 7.55
N GLY A 73 14.21 9.82 8.49
CA GLY A 73 13.65 9.39 9.75
C GLY A 73 12.19 9.01 9.53
N VAL A 74 11.86 7.74 9.71
CA VAL A 74 10.49 7.21 9.58
C VAL A 74 10.00 6.74 10.93
N GLU A 75 8.79 7.15 11.30
CA GLU A 75 8.08 6.71 12.50
C GLU A 75 7.13 5.56 12.14
N VAL A 76 7.30 4.41 12.78
CA VAL A 76 6.56 3.17 12.51
C VAL A 76 6.05 2.58 13.82
N ASN A 77 4.83 2.06 13.81
CA ASN A 77 4.28 1.33 14.95
C ASN A 77 4.78 -0.12 14.96
N LYS A 78 5.32 -0.56 16.10
CA LYS A 78 5.71 -1.94 16.34
C LYS A 78 4.98 -2.49 17.56
N LEU A 79 4.36 -3.66 17.39
CA LEU A 79 3.82 -4.43 18.51
C LEU A 79 4.97 -5.06 19.30
N ILE A 80 5.04 -4.77 20.60
CA ILE A 80 6.02 -5.34 21.52
C ILE A 80 5.25 -5.95 22.69
N GLY A 81 5.20 -7.29 22.73
CA GLY A 81 4.32 -8.01 23.66
C GLY A 81 2.87 -7.57 23.45
N ASN A 82 2.28 -6.99 24.50
CA ASN A 82 0.86 -6.65 24.55
C ASN A 82 0.57 -5.20 24.14
N ARG A 83 1.59 -4.38 23.82
CA ARG A 83 1.40 -2.95 23.53
C ARG A 83 2.02 -2.52 22.21
N ILE A 84 1.42 -1.52 21.58
CA ILE A 84 1.92 -0.90 20.35
C ILE A 84 2.81 0.28 20.75
N ILE A 85 4.07 0.27 20.30
CA ILE A 85 5.04 1.33 20.57
C ILE A 85 5.47 1.96 19.24
N ARG A 86 5.47 3.29 19.20
CA ARG A 86 6.05 4.06 18.10
C ARG A 86 7.57 3.96 18.14
N LYS A 87 8.15 3.54 17.02
CA LYS A 87 9.60 3.42 16.83
C LYS A 87 10.02 4.37 15.73
N ARG A 88 11.01 5.21 16.03
CA ARG A 88 11.67 6.07 15.05
C ARG A 88 12.91 5.34 14.54
N ILE A 89 13.01 5.23 13.22
CA ILE A 89 14.13 4.57 12.55
C ILE A 89 14.70 5.50 11.49
N HIS A 90 16.01 5.41 11.25
CA HIS A 90 16.66 6.06 10.12
C HIS A 90 16.88 5.03 9.02
N VAL A 91 16.32 5.31 7.85
CA VAL A 91 16.36 4.43 6.69
C VAL A 91 16.82 5.24 5.49
N ARG A 92 17.75 4.70 4.71
CA ARG A 92 18.21 5.40 3.50
C ARG A 92 17.14 5.41 2.41
N ILE A 93 17.21 6.41 1.53
CA ILE A 93 16.20 6.68 0.49
C ILE A 93 16.03 5.46 -0.44
N GLU A 94 17.09 4.69 -0.67
CA GLU A 94 17.09 3.46 -1.48
C GLU A 94 16.15 2.36 -0.95
N HIS A 95 15.76 2.44 0.32
CA HIS A 95 14.90 1.46 0.98
C HIS A 95 13.52 2.02 1.34
N VAL A 96 13.18 3.18 0.77
CA VAL A 96 11.93 3.87 1.01
C VAL A 96 11.21 4.05 -0.32
N ALA A 97 9.91 3.79 -0.33
CA ALA A 97 9.02 4.06 -1.45
C ALA A 97 7.92 5.04 -1.00
N PRO A 98 7.43 5.94 -1.85
CA PRO A 98 6.26 6.75 -1.53
C PRO A 98 5.03 5.85 -1.39
N SER A 99 4.29 5.99 -0.30
CA SER A 99 3.10 5.16 -0.08
C SER A 99 1.89 5.77 -0.78
N ARG A 100 1.13 4.92 -1.49
CA ARG A 100 -0.12 5.31 -2.15
C ARG A 100 -1.34 5.25 -1.23
N CYS A 101 -1.17 4.85 0.02
CA CYS A 101 -2.26 4.63 0.97
C CYS A 101 -3.17 5.85 1.19
N ARG A 102 -2.64 7.07 0.98
CA ARG A 102 -3.36 8.33 1.19
C ARG A 102 -3.85 9.00 -0.10
N GLU A 103 -3.37 8.56 -1.27
CA GLU A 103 -3.64 9.23 -2.55
C GLU A 103 -5.14 9.25 -2.88
N GLU A 104 -5.82 8.10 -2.79
CA GLU A 104 -7.26 7.99 -3.05
C GLU A 104 -8.09 8.84 -2.06
N PHE A 105 -7.69 8.82 -0.79
CA PHE A 105 -8.37 9.60 0.24
C PHE A 105 -8.29 11.11 -0.05
N LEU A 106 -7.12 11.63 -0.43
CA LEU A 106 -6.94 13.04 -0.76
C LEU A 106 -7.72 13.43 -2.02
N ALA A 107 -7.65 12.61 -3.07
CA ALA A 107 -8.40 12.84 -4.30
C ALA A 107 -9.91 12.88 -4.02
N ARG A 108 -10.41 12.01 -3.14
CA ARG A 108 -11.82 11.99 -2.74
C ARG A 108 -12.21 13.22 -1.91
N THR A 109 -11.37 13.65 -0.97
CA THR A 109 -11.64 14.87 -0.17
C THR A 109 -11.75 16.09 -1.08
N GLN A 110 -10.81 16.26 -2.01
CA GLN A 110 -10.85 17.35 -3.00
C GLN A 110 -12.13 17.32 -3.85
N LYS A 111 -12.50 16.15 -4.37
CA LYS A 111 -13.76 15.98 -5.13
C LYS A 111 -14.98 16.34 -4.30
N ASN A 112 -15.04 15.87 -3.06
CA ASN A 112 -16.17 16.14 -2.17
C ASN A 112 -16.28 17.63 -1.84
N ASP A 113 -15.15 18.30 -1.59
CA ASP A 113 -15.13 19.72 -1.24
C ASP A 113 -15.52 20.58 -2.45
N ALA A 114 -15.07 20.24 -3.66
CA ALA A 114 -15.49 20.90 -4.90
C ALA A 114 -17.01 20.79 -5.12
N VAL A 115 -17.57 19.59 -4.93
CA VAL A 115 -19.02 19.37 -5.08
C VAL A 115 -19.83 20.15 -4.04
N LYS A 116 -19.36 20.21 -2.79
CA LYS A 116 -20.00 21.02 -1.74
C LYS A 116 -19.92 22.52 -2.03
N HIS A 117 -18.79 22.97 -2.55
CA HIS A 117 -18.60 24.36 -2.95
C HIS A 117 -19.60 24.75 -4.05
N ALA A 118 -19.69 23.95 -5.11
CA ALA A 118 -20.61 24.18 -6.21
C ALA A 118 -22.08 24.16 -5.76
N ALA A 119 -22.45 23.29 -4.81
CA ALA A 119 -23.80 23.29 -4.23
C ALA A 119 -24.09 24.57 -3.44
N LYS A 120 -23.10 25.06 -2.68
CA LYS A 120 -23.21 26.32 -1.92
C LYS A 120 -23.37 27.52 -2.85
N GLU A 121 -22.63 27.58 -3.95
CA GLU A 121 -22.76 28.64 -4.97
C GLU A 121 -24.15 28.66 -5.62
N ARG A 122 -24.75 27.47 -5.86
CA ARG A 122 -26.13 27.36 -6.36
C ARG A 122 -27.22 27.58 -5.31
N GLY A 123 -26.86 27.73 -4.03
CA GLY A 123 -27.82 27.83 -2.92
C GLY A 123 -28.52 26.51 -2.55
N GLU A 124 -28.02 25.39 -3.05
CA GLU A 124 -28.56 24.05 -2.78
C GLU A 124 -28.00 23.48 -1.47
N LYS A 125 -28.71 22.51 -0.89
CA LYS A 125 -28.19 21.76 0.25
C LYS A 125 -26.96 20.94 -0.17
N PRO A 126 -25.92 20.84 0.69
CA PRO A 126 -24.73 20.08 0.35
C PRO A 126 -25.08 18.60 0.14
N PRO A 127 -24.60 17.96 -0.93
CA PRO A 127 -24.94 16.58 -1.22
C PRO A 127 -24.32 15.61 -0.20
N LYS A 128 -24.92 14.42 -0.08
CA LYS A 128 -24.45 13.36 0.82
C LYS A 128 -23.18 12.70 0.26
N CYS A 129 -22.00 13.17 0.68
CA CYS A 129 -20.71 12.62 0.24
C CYS A 129 -20.21 11.40 1.05
N LYS A 130 -21.07 10.74 1.82
CA LYS A 130 -20.70 9.53 2.57
C LYS A 130 -20.55 8.36 1.59
N ARG A 131 -19.61 7.45 1.85
CA ARG A 131 -19.47 6.21 1.07
C ARG A 131 -20.62 5.26 1.43
N ALA A 132 -21.28 4.73 0.41
CA ALA A 132 -22.25 3.66 0.56
C ALA A 132 -21.61 2.32 0.14
N ILE A 133 -22.05 1.24 0.77
CA ILE A 133 -21.76 -0.12 0.30
C ILE A 133 -22.58 -0.35 -0.97
N VAL A 134 -22.16 -1.30 -1.81
CA VAL A 134 -22.93 -1.74 -2.98
C VAL A 134 -24.36 -2.08 -2.55
N GLN A 135 -25.33 -1.40 -3.14
CA GLN A 135 -26.75 -1.62 -2.88
C GLN A 135 -27.27 -2.75 -3.79
N PRO A 136 -28.42 -3.38 -3.43
CA PRO A 136 -29.10 -4.30 -4.33
C PRO A 136 -29.30 -3.68 -5.71
N ARG A 137 -29.15 -4.50 -6.76
CA ARG A 137 -29.40 -4.03 -8.12
C ARG A 137 -30.88 -3.66 -8.25
N GLU A 138 -31.14 -2.50 -8.85
CA GLU A 138 -32.49 -2.13 -9.22
C GLU A 138 -33.00 -3.04 -10.35
N GLY A 139 -34.32 -3.15 -10.48
CA GLY A 139 -34.93 -3.88 -11.58
C GLY A 139 -34.56 -3.24 -12.91
N PHE A 140 -34.11 -4.04 -13.88
CA PHE A 140 -33.80 -3.58 -15.22
C PHE A 140 -34.39 -4.53 -16.26
N THR A 141 -34.86 -3.97 -17.37
CA THR A 141 -35.38 -4.75 -18.49
C THR A 141 -34.23 -5.19 -19.37
N ILE A 142 -34.20 -6.48 -19.73
CA ILE A 142 -33.22 -7.01 -20.68
C ILE A 142 -33.93 -7.23 -22.01
N LEU A 143 -33.45 -6.56 -23.06
CA LEU A 143 -33.94 -6.74 -24.43
C LEU A 143 -32.94 -7.64 -25.18
N ASN A 144 -33.44 -8.56 -26.02
CA ASN A 144 -32.66 -9.50 -26.83
C ASN A 144 -31.88 -10.58 -26.05
N VAL A 145 -32.50 -11.21 -25.06
CA VAL A 145 -31.91 -12.39 -24.40
C VAL A 145 -32.28 -13.66 -25.16
N VAL A 146 -31.28 -14.40 -25.64
CA VAL A 146 -31.46 -15.77 -26.09
C VAL A 146 -31.48 -16.66 -24.86
N ALA A 147 -32.65 -17.23 -24.54
CA ALA A 147 -32.77 -18.21 -23.46
C ALA A 147 -32.02 -19.48 -23.87
N GLN A 148 -30.96 -19.82 -23.15
CA GLN A 148 -30.25 -21.08 -23.30
C GLN A 148 -30.70 -22.05 -22.20
N THR A 149 -31.25 -23.19 -22.60
CA THR A 149 -31.55 -24.29 -21.68
C THR A 149 -30.27 -25.06 -21.40
N VAL A 150 -29.75 -24.98 -20.19
CA VAL A 150 -28.58 -25.76 -19.76
C VAL A 150 -29.08 -27.06 -19.13
N THR A 151 -28.75 -28.20 -19.73
CA THR A 151 -29.04 -29.53 -19.18
C THR A 151 -27.84 -30.05 -18.36
N PRO A 152 -28.08 -30.83 -17.30
CA PRO A 152 -26.98 -31.46 -16.57
C PRO A 152 -26.22 -32.42 -17.49
N ILE A 153 -24.90 -32.27 -17.53
CA ILE A 153 -24.02 -33.20 -18.24
C ILE A 153 -23.83 -34.42 -17.34
N PRO A 154 -24.02 -35.66 -17.83
CA PRO A 154 -23.72 -36.86 -17.07
C PRO A 154 -22.23 -36.93 -16.71
N TYR A 155 -21.90 -37.47 -15.53
CA TYR A 155 -20.52 -37.59 -15.08
C TYR A 155 -19.77 -38.65 -15.90
N ASP A 156 -18.68 -38.25 -16.55
CA ASP A 156 -17.70 -39.17 -17.09
C ASP A 156 -16.74 -39.60 -15.97
N ILE A 157 -16.80 -40.87 -15.57
CA ILE A 157 -15.81 -41.47 -14.67
C ILE A 157 -14.56 -41.73 -15.50
N VAL A 158 -13.60 -40.79 -15.47
CA VAL A 158 -12.26 -41.02 -16.03
C VAL A 158 -11.56 -42.05 -15.14
N LYS A 159 -11.30 -43.25 -15.67
CA LYS A 159 -10.39 -44.21 -15.03
C LYS A 159 -8.97 -43.65 -15.14
N GLU A 160 -8.31 -43.53 -13.98
CA GLU A 160 -6.86 -43.31 -13.88
C GLU A 160 -6.06 -44.39 -14.63
#